data_AF-A0A2R6S472-F1
#
_entry.id   AF-A0A2R6S472-F1
#
_cell.length_a   1.000
_cell.length_b   1.000
_cell.length_c   1.000
_cell.angle_alpha   90.00
_cell.angle_beta   90.00
_cell.angle_gamma   90.00
#
_symmetry.space_group_name_H-M   'P 1'
#
loop_
_entity.id
_entity.type
_entity.pdbx_description
1 polymer ?
#
loop_
_entity_poly.entity_id
_entity_poly.type
_entity_poly.pdbx_seq_one_letter_code
_entity_poly.pdbx_strand_id
1 'polypeptide(L)'
;MLGAKLHHLVNNICPHYHTKELTGEEAAHGRHRAAKSAKATNQPATQVGTAVSTQNRVQGPKRKLLNLCMYKLHALGDYVLQILWFETTDSYSTQTGELQHCRVKRFYAQTNKNGTNIQIAYLQRHEELLQHKQAQVHKHPLSKKAQAKVQAALAQDESEPLAYTPPKDHHHISHSCNFTLKLVPFLREHATSLAIIVGILSYTMHWQSFTSEYRASERNSKTIC
;
A
#
# COMPACT_ATOMS: atom_id res chain seq x y z
N MET A 1 -37.23 -6.41 -23.98
CA MET A 1 -36.18 -7.12 -24.75
C MET A 1 -34.93 -6.26 -24.88
N LEU A 2 -34.01 -6.35 -23.93
CA LEU A 2 -32.74 -5.60 -23.92
C LEU A 2 -31.88 -5.88 -25.17
N GLY A 3 -31.82 -7.15 -25.59
CA GLY A 3 -31.07 -7.55 -26.80
C GLY A 3 -31.51 -6.80 -28.05
N ALA A 4 -32.81 -6.66 -28.29
CA ALA A 4 -33.34 -5.93 -29.45
C ALA A 4 -32.87 -4.46 -29.49
N LYS A 5 -32.83 -3.79 -28.33
CA LYS A 5 -32.32 -2.42 -28.21
C LYS A 5 -30.82 -2.33 -28.48
N LEU A 6 -30.03 -3.30 -27.99
CA LEU A 6 -28.59 -3.37 -28.24
C LEU A 6 -28.28 -3.63 -29.72
N HIS A 7 -29.03 -4.53 -30.36
CA HIS A 7 -28.90 -4.77 -31.81
C HIS A 7 -29.29 -3.53 -32.62
N HIS A 8 -30.35 -2.81 -32.25
CA HIS A 8 -30.71 -1.54 -32.87
C HIS A 8 -29.58 -0.50 -32.74
N LEU A 9 -28.96 -0.40 -31.57
CA LEU A 9 -27.84 0.50 -31.33
C LEU A 9 -26.63 0.15 -32.20
N VAL A 10 -26.27 -1.13 -32.31
CA VAL A 10 -25.16 -1.58 -33.15
C VAL A 10 -25.42 -1.35 -34.63
N ASN A 11 -26.63 -1.62 -35.11
CA ASN A 11 -26.95 -1.56 -36.53
C ASN A 11 -27.23 -0.13 -37.00
N ASN A 12 -27.86 0.70 -36.18
CA ASN A 12 -28.34 2.02 -36.62
C ASN A 12 -27.55 3.18 -36.02
N ILE A 13 -26.93 3.03 -34.85
CA ILE A 13 -26.27 4.15 -34.16
C ILE A 13 -24.75 4.06 -34.31
N CYS A 14 -24.14 2.93 -33.95
CA CYS A 14 -22.69 2.73 -34.01
C CYS A 14 -22.03 3.04 -35.37
N PRO A 15 -22.67 2.83 -36.54
CA PRO A 15 -22.05 3.18 -37.82
C PRO A 15 -21.81 4.69 -38.00
N HIS A 16 -22.65 5.52 -37.37
CA HIS A 16 -22.58 6.99 -37.46
C HIS A 16 -21.46 7.60 -36.60
N TYR A 17 -20.92 6.83 -35.65
CA TYR A 17 -19.83 7.29 -34.79
C TYR A 17 -18.50 6.65 -35.19
N HIS A 18 -17.47 7.48 -35.36
CA HIS A 18 -16.13 7.01 -35.68
C HIS A 18 -15.31 6.77 -34.41
N THR A 19 -15.53 5.63 -33.79
CA THR A 19 -14.79 5.19 -32.60
C THR A 19 -13.49 4.48 -33.01
N LYS A 20 -12.38 4.91 -32.42
CA LYS A 20 -11.05 4.32 -32.63
C LYS A 20 -10.42 3.97 -31.30
N GLU A 21 -9.41 3.11 -31.33
CA GLU A 21 -8.60 2.82 -30.15
C GLU A 21 -7.91 4.09 -29.64
N LEU A 22 -7.61 4.13 -28.33
CA LEU A 22 -6.80 5.22 -27.79
C LEU A 22 -5.34 5.01 -28.20
N THR A 23 -4.59 6.10 -28.36
CA THR A 23 -3.16 6.06 -28.70
C THR A 23 -2.34 5.14 -27.79
N GLY A 24 -2.69 5.08 -26.49
CA GLY A 24 -2.06 4.17 -25.53
C GLY A 24 -2.40 2.68 -25.76
N GLU A 25 -3.64 2.37 -26.13
CA GLU A 25 -4.08 1.01 -26.46
C GLU A 25 -3.40 0.54 -27.77
N GLU A 26 -3.33 1.42 -28.77
CA GLU A 26 -2.64 1.18 -30.04
C GLU A 26 -1.16 0.88 -29.84
N ALA A 27 -0.47 1.72 -29.06
CA ALA A 27 0.93 1.51 -28.73
C ALA A 27 1.15 0.19 -27.97
N ALA A 28 0.27 -0.14 -27.02
CA ALA A 28 0.35 -1.40 -26.29
C ALA A 28 0.15 -2.62 -27.20
N HIS A 29 -0.82 -2.56 -28.10
CA HIS A 29 -1.09 -3.62 -29.06
C HIS A 29 0.05 -3.76 -30.08
N GLY A 30 0.63 -2.64 -30.53
CA GLY A 30 1.83 -2.62 -31.36
C GLY A 30 3.03 -3.32 -30.69
N ARG A 31 3.30 -2.99 -29.43
CA ARG A 31 4.35 -3.66 -28.62
C ARG A 31 4.10 -5.16 -28.51
N HIS A 32 2.86 -5.57 -28.23
CA HIS A 32 2.52 -6.99 -28.09
C HIS A 32 2.65 -7.76 -29.41
N ARG A 33 2.27 -7.16 -30.55
CA ARG A 33 2.49 -7.74 -31.87
C ARG A 33 3.98 -7.87 -32.20
N ALA A 34 4.77 -6.83 -31.94
CA ALA A 34 6.22 -6.86 -32.13
C ALA A 34 6.89 -7.94 -31.27
N ALA A 35 6.45 -8.10 -30.01
CA ALA A 35 6.93 -9.16 -29.13
C ALA A 35 6.53 -10.56 -29.63
N LYS A 36 5.31 -10.72 -30.18
CA LYS A 36 4.87 -11.98 -30.79
C LYS A 36 5.63 -12.31 -32.07
N SER A 37 5.88 -11.33 -32.95
CA SER A 37 6.68 -11.56 -34.16
C SER A 37 8.15 -11.85 -33.83
N ALA A 38 8.73 -11.17 -32.84
CA ALA A 38 10.08 -11.46 -32.36
C ALA A 38 10.22 -12.88 -31.77
N LYS A 39 9.18 -13.37 -31.09
CA LYS A 39 9.12 -14.78 -30.62
C LYS A 39 8.94 -15.79 -31.75
N ALA A 40 8.25 -15.43 -32.84
CA ALA A 40 8.02 -16.31 -33.98
C ALA A 40 9.28 -16.51 -34.85
N THR A 41 10.20 -15.54 -34.89
CA THR A 41 11.47 -15.65 -35.63
C THR A 41 12.43 -16.70 -35.03
N ASN A 42 12.24 -17.10 -33.77
CA ASN A 42 13.09 -18.09 -33.08
C ASN A 42 12.56 -19.54 -33.18
N GLN A 43 11.57 -19.84 -34.02
CA GLN A 43 11.10 -21.20 -34.29
C GLN A 43 11.65 -21.71 -35.64
N PRO A 44 12.19 -22.95 -35.72
CA PRO A 44 12.68 -23.49 -36.97
C PRO A 44 11.51 -23.68 -37.96
N ALA A 45 11.73 -23.21 -39.19
CA ALA A 45 10.75 -23.22 -40.26
C ALA A 45 10.41 -24.64 -40.73
N THR A 46 9.14 -25.04 -40.58
CA THR A 46 8.56 -26.14 -41.35
C THR A 46 7.32 -25.66 -42.10
N GLN A 47 7.58 -25.23 -43.33
CA GLN A 47 6.83 -25.38 -44.58
C GLN A 47 5.31 -25.12 -44.68
N VAL A 48 5.04 -24.18 -45.60
CA VAL A 48 4.05 -24.20 -46.70
C VAL A 48 2.57 -24.11 -46.30
N GLY A 49 2.07 -22.88 -46.38
CA GLY A 49 0.65 -22.55 -46.53
C GLY A 49 0.54 -21.15 -47.14
N THR A 50 -0.07 -21.06 -48.32
CA THR A 50 -0.19 -19.91 -49.20
C THR A 50 -0.72 -18.65 -48.47
N ALA A 51 0.19 -17.78 -48.03
CA ALA A 51 -0.17 -16.48 -47.50
C ALA A 51 -0.43 -15.53 -48.68
N VAL A 52 -1.71 -15.36 -49.04
CA VAL A 52 -2.15 -14.22 -49.84
C VAL A 52 -1.71 -12.96 -49.11
N SER A 53 -0.74 -12.28 -49.73
CA SER A 53 -0.25 -10.97 -49.31
C SER A 53 -1.38 -9.96 -49.41
N THR A 54 -2.05 -9.70 -48.28
CA THR A 54 -2.84 -8.49 -48.12
C THR A 54 -2.12 -7.56 -47.17
N GLN A 55 -1.11 -6.92 -47.73
CA GLN A 55 -0.60 -5.59 -47.38
C GLN A 55 -0.32 -5.32 -45.89
N ASN A 56 0.99 -5.27 -45.59
CA ASN A 56 1.57 -4.38 -44.58
C ASN A 56 1.15 -2.92 -44.85
N ARG A 57 -0.10 -2.58 -44.54
CA ARG A 57 -0.48 -1.19 -44.33
C ARG A 57 -0.04 -0.87 -42.91
N VAL A 58 0.74 0.19 -42.74
CA VAL A 58 0.88 0.86 -41.44
C VAL A 58 -0.54 1.20 -41.00
N GLN A 59 -1.12 0.33 -40.19
CA GLN A 59 -2.51 0.41 -39.80
C GLN A 59 -2.58 1.51 -38.77
N GLY A 60 -3.00 2.69 -39.24
CA GLY A 60 -3.43 3.77 -38.38
C GLY A 60 -4.56 3.31 -37.44
N PRO A 61 -5.06 4.24 -36.62
CA PRO A 61 -5.88 3.93 -35.46
C PRO A 61 -7.09 3.04 -35.81
N LYS A 62 -7.16 1.85 -35.20
CA LYS A 62 -8.11 0.80 -35.57
C LYS A 62 -9.51 1.20 -35.14
N ARG A 63 -10.49 1.08 -36.05
CA ARG A 63 -11.90 1.33 -35.72
C ARG A 63 -12.39 0.29 -34.71
N LYS A 64 -12.99 0.75 -33.61
CA LYS A 64 -13.52 -0.09 -32.53
C LYS A 64 -15.04 -0.10 -32.56
N LEU A 65 -15.64 -1.22 -32.94
CA LEU A 65 -17.09 -1.41 -32.87
C LEU A 65 -17.51 -2.05 -31.54
N LEU A 66 -18.74 -1.79 -31.12
CA LEU A 66 -19.34 -2.46 -29.97
C LEU A 66 -19.45 -3.96 -30.25
N ASN A 67 -18.84 -4.78 -29.40
CA ASN A 67 -18.96 -6.24 -29.47
C ASN A 67 -20.15 -6.67 -28.61
N LEU A 68 -21.14 -7.34 -29.20
CA LEU A 68 -22.29 -7.87 -28.45
C LEU A 68 -22.02 -9.25 -27.84
N CYS A 69 -21.04 -10.00 -28.37
CA CYS A 69 -20.67 -11.33 -27.89
C CYS A 69 -19.69 -11.26 -26.71
N MET A 70 -19.89 -10.30 -25.80
CA MET A 70 -19.08 -10.16 -24.60
C MET A 70 -19.81 -10.80 -23.43
N TYR A 71 -19.10 -11.56 -22.60
CA TYR A 71 -19.68 -12.14 -21.37
C TYR A 71 -20.43 -11.08 -20.53
N LYS A 72 -19.85 -9.88 -20.41
CA LYS A 72 -20.44 -8.75 -19.67
C LYS A 72 -21.87 -8.38 -20.12
N LEU A 73 -22.18 -8.53 -21.41
CA LEU A 73 -23.51 -8.22 -21.95
C LEU A 73 -24.50 -9.37 -21.71
N HIS A 74 -24.06 -10.62 -21.81
CA HIS A 74 -24.89 -11.78 -21.52
C HIS A 74 -25.27 -11.85 -20.04
N ALA A 75 -24.32 -11.53 -19.15
CA ALA A 75 -24.57 -11.50 -17.71
C ALA A 75 -25.46 -10.33 -17.26
N LEU A 76 -25.76 -9.33 -18.12
CA LEU A 76 -26.55 -8.15 -17.74
C LEU A 76 -27.96 -8.50 -17.27
N GLY A 77 -28.54 -9.60 -17.77
CA GLY A 77 -29.82 -10.12 -17.25
C GLY A 77 -29.69 -10.66 -15.83
N ASP A 78 -28.60 -11.38 -15.55
CA ASP A 78 -28.36 -12.04 -14.26
C ASP A 78 -28.02 -11.04 -13.15
N TYR A 79 -27.41 -9.89 -13.50
CA TYR A 79 -27.09 -8.83 -12.53
C TYR A 79 -28.33 -8.33 -11.76
N VAL A 80 -29.52 -8.31 -12.37
CA VAL A 80 -30.73 -7.86 -11.68
C VAL A 80 -31.05 -8.78 -10.50
N LEU A 81 -30.99 -10.09 -10.71
CA LEU A 81 -31.17 -11.06 -9.64
C LEU A 81 -30.04 -10.94 -8.62
N GLN A 82 -28.78 -10.85 -9.06
CA GLN A 82 -27.65 -10.71 -8.15
C GLN A 82 -27.77 -9.49 -7.22
N ILE A 83 -28.24 -8.35 -7.74
CA ILE A 83 -28.46 -7.14 -6.94
C ILE A 83 -29.55 -7.36 -5.89
N LEU A 84 -30.61 -8.12 -6.19
CA LEU A 84 -31.67 -8.42 -5.22
C LEU A 84 -31.20 -9.37 -4.11
N TRP A 85 -30.34 -10.34 -4.43
CA TRP A 85 -29.87 -11.35 -3.48
C TRP A 85 -28.67 -10.90 -2.65
N PHE A 86 -27.72 -10.20 -3.27
CA PHE A 86 -26.41 -9.88 -2.72
C PHE A 86 -26.14 -8.38 -2.61
N GLU A 87 -27.15 -7.54 -2.87
CA GLU A 87 -27.01 -6.10 -3.01
C GLU A 87 -26.01 -5.74 -4.11
N THR A 88 -25.51 -4.50 -4.10
CA THR A 88 -24.61 -4.03 -5.15
C THR A 88 -23.21 -4.62 -4.98
N THR A 89 -22.68 -5.24 -6.03
CA THR A 89 -21.30 -5.77 -6.05
C THR A 89 -20.24 -4.66 -6.06
N ASP A 90 -20.63 -3.40 -6.30
CA ASP A 90 -19.72 -2.25 -6.30
C ASP A 90 -19.07 -1.98 -4.93
N SER A 91 -19.65 -2.52 -3.86
CA SER A 91 -19.16 -2.41 -2.48
C SER A 91 -18.35 -3.64 -2.04
N TYR A 92 -18.17 -4.64 -2.89
CA TYR A 92 -17.39 -5.83 -2.58
C TYR A 92 -15.90 -5.54 -2.78
N SER A 93 -15.20 -5.22 -1.69
CA SER A 93 -13.75 -4.97 -1.70
C SER A 93 -13.00 -6.09 -0.99
N THR A 94 -12.05 -6.73 -1.69
CA THR A 94 -11.11 -7.68 -1.07
C THR A 94 -10.04 -6.96 -0.24
N GLN A 95 -9.96 -5.63 -0.34
CA GLN A 95 -8.94 -4.81 0.32
C GLN A 95 -8.93 -5.03 1.84
N THR A 96 -10.11 -5.13 2.47
CA THR A 96 -10.19 -5.38 3.92
C THR A 96 -9.58 -6.72 4.28
N GLY A 97 -9.92 -7.78 3.54
CA GLY A 97 -9.36 -9.12 3.77
C GLY A 97 -7.85 -9.17 3.54
N GLU A 98 -7.39 -8.57 2.44
CA GLU A 98 -5.97 -8.45 2.11
C GLU A 98 -5.19 -7.69 3.19
N LEU A 99 -5.73 -6.56 3.66
CA LEU A 99 -5.12 -5.76 4.73
C LEU A 99 -5.04 -6.52 6.04
N GLN A 100 -6.09 -7.22 6.46
CA GLN A 100 -6.06 -8.01 7.69
C GLN A 100 -5.04 -9.14 7.60
N HIS A 101 -4.95 -9.82 6.45
CA HIS A 101 -3.94 -10.84 6.23
C HIS A 101 -2.51 -10.28 6.26
N CYS A 102 -2.28 -9.11 5.66
CA CYS A 102 -1.01 -8.39 5.76
C CYS A 102 -0.68 -8.00 7.21
N ARG A 103 -1.66 -7.52 7.97
CA ARG A 103 -1.51 -7.14 9.38
C ARG A 103 -1.09 -8.33 10.24
N VAL A 104 -1.76 -9.47 10.09
CA VAL A 104 -1.41 -10.71 10.82
C VAL A 104 -0.01 -11.20 10.43
N LYS A 105 0.35 -11.20 9.15
CA LYS A 105 1.71 -11.55 8.71
C LYS A 105 2.79 -10.64 9.29
N ARG A 106 2.52 -9.34 9.38
CA ARG A 106 3.41 -8.36 10.02
C ARG A 106 3.62 -8.70 11.50
N PHE A 107 2.56 -9.05 12.23
CA PHE A 107 2.70 -9.47 13.63
C PHE A 107 3.45 -10.80 13.75
N TYR A 108 3.14 -11.78 12.92
CA TYR A 108 3.81 -13.08 12.93
C TYR A 108 5.33 -12.94 12.78
N ALA A 109 5.80 -12.07 11.87
CA ALA A 109 7.23 -11.80 11.67
C ALA A 109 7.93 -11.21 12.91
N GLN A 110 7.18 -10.54 13.81
CA GLN A 110 7.69 -9.94 15.04
C GLN A 110 7.67 -10.90 16.23
N THR A 111 7.09 -12.10 16.07
CA THR A 111 7.04 -13.12 17.13
C THR A 111 8.28 -14.00 17.13
N ASN A 112 8.59 -14.62 18.27
CA ASN A 112 9.61 -15.68 18.34
C ASN A 112 9.11 -17.05 17.83
N LYS A 113 7.89 -17.09 17.24
CA LYS A 113 7.20 -18.28 16.72
C LYS A 113 6.83 -19.36 17.74
N ASN A 114 7.00 -19.12 19.04
CA ASN A 114 6.55 -20.01 20.11
C ASN A 114 5.25 -19.50 20.74
N GLY A 115 4.14 -20.25 20.59
CA GLY A 115 2.84 -19.79 21.09
C GLY A 115 2.37 -18.50 20.39
N THR A 116 2.46 -18.48 19.05
CA THR A 116 2.26 -17.31 18.18
C THR A 116 0.95 -16.57 18.43
N ASN A 117 -0.14 -17.29 18.68
CA ASN A 117 -1.48 -16.70 18.81
C ASN A 117 -1.53 -15.70 19.98
N ILE A 118 -0.92 -16.03 21.11
CA ILE A 118 -0.90 -15.16 22.29
C ILE A 118 -0.04 -13.92 22.03
N GLN A 119 1.10 -14.09 21.35
CA GLN A 119 1.98 -12.97 21.02
C GLN A 119 1.34 -12.02 20.02
N ILE A 120 0.68 -12.54 18.99
CA ILE A 120 -0.06 -11.73 18.01
C ILE A 120 -1.19 -10.96 18.72
N ALA A 121 -1.94 -11.60 19.62
CA ALA A 121 -2.98 -10.93 20.39
C ALA A 121 -2.42 -9.80 21.28
N TYR A 122 -1.26 -10.03 21.92
CA TYR A 122 -0.58 -9.00 22.71
C TYR A 122 -0.13 -7.82 21.84
N LEU A 123 0.50 -8.09 20.69
CA LEU A 123 0.94 -7.06 19.74
C LEU A 123 -0.22 -6.24 19.20
N GLN A 124 -1.33 -6.89 18.84
CA GLN A 124 -2.54 -6.22 18.40
C GLN A 124 -3.07 -5.28 19.49
N ARG A 125 -3.22 -5.76 20.72
CA ARG A 125 -3.69 -4.94 21.86
C ARG A 125 -2.76 -3.77 22.16
N HIS A 126 -1.46 -4.00 22.05
CA HIS A 126 -0.45 -2.94 22.25
C HIS A 126 -0.54 -1.87 21.16
N GLU A 127 -0.70 -2.25 19.90
CA GLU A 127 -0.92 -1.32 18.79
C GLU A 127 -2.20 -0.50 18.99
N GLU A 128 -3.32 -1.14 19.36
CA GLU A 128 -4.59 -0.48 19.64
C GLU A 128 -4.48 0.52 20.81
N LEU A 129 -3.76 0.16 21.88
CA LEU A 129 -3.52 1.06 23.01
C LEU A 129 -2.72 2.30 22.59
N LEU A 130 -1.68 2.12 21.77
CA LEU A 130 -0.88 3.23 21.24
C LEU A 130 -1.71 4.13 20.34
N GLN A 131 -2.51 3.56 19.44
CA GLN A 131 -3.41 4.31 18.57
C GLN A 131 -4.44 5.11 19.37
N HIS A 132 -5.03 4.51 20.41
CA HIS A 132 -5.97 5.20 21.29
C HIS A 132 -5.29 6.38 22.03
N LYS A 133 -4.09 6.17 22.59
CA LYS A 133 -3.32 7.24 23.24
C LYS A 133 -2.97 8.36 22.26
N GLN A 134 -2.57 8.03 21.04
CA GLN A 134 -2.31 9.00 19.98
C GLN A 134 -3.57 9.80 19.66
N ALA A 135 -4.70 9.13 19.43
CA ALA A 135 -5.98 9.81 19.15
C ALA A 135 -6.39 10.78 20.26
N GLN A 136 -6.19 10.41 21.53
CA GLN A 136 -6.44 11.28 22.69
C GLN A 136 -5.57 12.53 22.67
N VAL A 137 -4.27 12.39 22.41
CA VAL A 137 -3.32 13.52 22.30
C VAL A 137 -3.68 14.45 21.14
N HIS A 138 -4.20 13.92 20.04
CA HIS A 138 -4.64 14.72 18.90
C HIS A 138 -5.96 15.47 19.15
N LYS A 139 -6.89 14.89 19.93
CA LYS A 139 -8.18 15.51 20.27
C LYS A 139 -8.08 16.54 21.40
N HIS A 140 -7.19 16.30 22.37
CA HIS A 140 -6.97 17.17 23.52
C HIS A 140 -5.50 17.63 23.54
N PRO A 141 -5.10 18.60 22.69
CA PRO A 141 -3.79 19.21 22.82
C PRO A 141 -3.65 19.81 24.23
N LEU A 142 -2.46 19.69 24.82
CA LEU A 142 -2.17 20.23 26.14
C LEU A 142 -2.58 21.71 26.19
N SER A 143 -3.36 22.08 27.21
CA SER A 143 -3.69 23.49 27.47
C SER A 143 -2.39 24.30 27.63
N LYS A 144 -2.39 25.57 27.18
CA LYS A 144 -1.25 26.48 27.32
C LYS A 144 -0.70 26.54 28.75
N LYS A 145 -1.55 26.38 29.78
CA LYS A 145 -1.13 26.29 31.19
C LYS A 145 -0.37 25.00 31.52
N ALA A 146 -0.76 23.87 30.94
CA ALA A 146 -0.07 22.60 31.10
C ALA A 146 1.27 22.61 30.35
N GLN A 147 1.32 23.23 29.17
CA GLN A 147 2.56 23.48 28.43
C GLN A 147 3.51 24.37 29.24
N ALA A 148 3.02 25.48 29.80
CA ALA A 148 3.82 26.35 30.66
C ALA A 148 4.34 25.64 31.93
N LYS A 149 3.57 24.70 32.51
CA LYS A 149 4.03 23.90 33.65
C LYS A 149 5.12 22.89 33.25
N VAL A 150 5.01 22.27 32.07
CA VAL A 150 6.06 21.40 31.53
C VAL A 150 7.33 22.20 31.23
N GLN A 151 7.19 23.37 30.60
CA GLN A 151 8.31 24.29 30.39
C GLN A 151 8.93 24.79 31.69
N ALA A 152 8.14 25.12 32.71
CA ALA A 152 8.64 25.52 34.02
C ALA A 152 9.38 24.37 34.74
N ALA A 153 8.94 23.12 34.57
CA ALA A 153 9.64 21.95 35.08
C ALA A 153 10.96 21.66 34.32
N LEU A 154 11.06 22.10 33.06
CA LEU A 154 12.28 22.01 32.25
C LEU A 154 13.20 23.24 32.41
N ALA A 155 12.69 24.34 32.95
CA ALA A 155 13.42 25.58 33.20
C ALA A 155 14.18 25.58 34.55
N GLN A 156 14.32 24.42 35.20
CA GLN A 156 15.32 24.27 36.27
C GLN A 156 16.73 24.26 35.64
N ASP A 157 17.24 25.46 35.41
CA ASP A 157 18.67 25.76 35.25
C ASP A 157 19.40 25.76 36.61
N GLU A 158 18.69 25.39 37.68
CA GLU A 158 19.29 25.14 38.98
C GLU A 158 20.02 23.80 38.94
N SER A 159 21.32 23.85 38.66
CA SER A 159 22.23 22.73 38.88
C SER A 159 22.14 22.33 40.35
N GLU A 160 21.31 21.33 40.65
CA GLU A 160 21.30 20.68 41.96
C GLU A 160 22.70 20.08 42.14
N PRO A 161 23.52 20.58 43.09
CA PRO A 161 24.88 20.07 43.26
C PRO A 161 24.78 18.61 43.66
N LEU A 162 25.13 17.73 42.72
CA LEU A 162 25.11 16.29 42.93
C LEU A 162 25.98 15.98 44.14
N ALA A 163 25.42 15.26 45.11
CA ALA A 163 26.19 14.78 46.25
C ALA A 163 27.35 13.90 45.74
N TYR A 164 28.49 13.98 46.43
CA TYR A 164 29.69 13.21 46.09
C TYR A 164 29.38 11.73 45.87
N THR A 165 29.61 11.24 44.64
CA THR A 165 29.49 9.81 44.31
C THR A 165 30.79 9.08 44.63
N PRO A 166 30.75 8.00 45.43
CA PRO A 166 31.90 7.15 45.58
C PRO A 166 32.26 6.48 44.22
N PRO A 167 33.56 6.29 43.91
CA PRO A 167 34.01 5.75 42.61
C PRO A 167 33.52 4.34 42.24
N LYS A 168 32.87 3.64 43.18
CA LYS A 168 32.25 2.32 42.95
C LYS A 168 30.91 2.41 42.21
N ASP A 169 30.22 3.55 42.33
CA ASP A 169 28.90 3.73 41.74
C ASP A 169 29.03 4.46 40.40
N HIS A 170 28.58 3.81 39.33
CA HIS A 170 28.75 4.32 37.97
C HIS A 170 27.84 5.53 37.68
N HIS A 171 26.64 5.58 38.26
CA HIS A 171 25.65 6.62 38.02
C HIS A 171 24.99 7.08 39.32
N HIS A 172 24.89 8.41 39.50
CA HIS A 172 24.05 9.01 40.52
C HIS A 172 22.65 9.19 39.95
N ILE A 173 21.65 8.56 40.55
CA ILE A 173 20.24 8.73 40.17
C ILE A 173 19.52 9.33 41.38
N SER A 174 18.73 10.38 41.16
CA SER A 174 17.97 10.99 42.26
C SER A 174 16.98 9.99 42.87
N HIS A 175 16.83 10.02 44.19
CA HIS A 175 15.81 9.22 44.88
C HIS A 175 14.40 9.81 44.73
N SER A 176 14.28 11.05 44.26
CA SER A 176 13.00 11.75 44.11
C SER A 176 12.39 11.51 42.73
N CYS A 177 11.19 10.95 42.70
CA CYS A 177 10.38 10.77 41.47
C CYS A 177 9.38 11.92 41.26
N ASN A 178 9.58 13.07 41.93
CA ASN A 178 8.59 14.16 41.97
C ASN A 178 8.39 14.84 40.61
N PHE A 179 9.32 14.67 39.68
CA PHE A 179 9.31 15.29 38.36
C PHE A 179 9.16 14.23 37.26
N THR A 180 7.94 13.77 37.03
CA THR A 180 7.65 12.82 35.94
C THR A 180 7.49 13.58 34.61
N LEU A 181 8.47 13.45 33.72
CA LEU A 181 8.37 13.96 32.35
C LEU A 181 7.71 12.93 31.45
N LYS A 182 6.62 13.30 30.79
CA LYS A 182 5.98 12.45 29.77
C LYS A 182 6.79 12.54 28.49
N LEU A 183 7.43 11.43 28.12
CA LEU A 183 8.36 11.37 26.97
C LEU A 183 7.74 11.82 25.65
N VAL A 184 6.50 11.42 25.35
CA VAL A 184 5.84 11.72 24.07
C VAL A 184 5.61 13.23 23.84
N PRO A 185 4.99 13.99 24.76
CA PRO A 185 4.88 15.45 24.61
C PRO A 185 6.26 16.14 24.65
N PHE A 186 7.20 15.66 25.48
CA PHE A 186 8.57 16.19 25.52
C PHE A 186 9.28 16.08 24.17
N LEU A 187 9.26 14.90 23.54
CA LEU A 187 9.85 14.69 22.22
C LEU A 187 9.18 15.52 21.12
N ARG A 188 7.87 15.81 21.26
CA ARG A 188 7.15 16.69 20.34
C ARG A 188 7.61 18.15 20.46
N GLU A 189 7.87 18.62 21.68
CA GLU A 189 8.34 19.99 21.94
C GLU A 189 9.82 20.19 21.55
N HIS A 190 10.64 19.14 21.66
CA HIS A 190 12.07 19.16 21.30
C HIS A 190 12.39 18.54 19.92
N ALA A 191 11.38 18.38 19.06
CA ALA A 191 11.53 17.74 17.74
C ALA A 191 12.51 18.45 16.78
N THR A 192 12.93 19.68 17.08
CA THR A 192 13.90 20.47 16.30
C THR A 192 15.36 20.26 16.72
N SER A 193 15.62 19.50 17.80
CA SER A 193 16.99 19.21 18.22
C SER A 193 17.65 18.20 17.27
N LEU A 194 18.72 18.64 16.60
CA LEU A 194 19.50 17.86 15.63
C LEU A 194 19.91 16.46 16.16
N ALA A 195 20.15 16.32 17.47
CA ALA A 195 20.51 15.04 18.08
C ALA A 195 19.40 13.97 18.00
N ILE A 196 18.13 14.37 18.11
CA ILE A 196 16.97 13.47 18.04
C ILE A 196 16.70 13.07 16.58
N ILE A 197 16.87 14.02 15.66
CA ILE A 197 16.74 13.79 14.21
C ILE A 197 17.81 12.81 13.71
N VAL A 198 19.07 12.93 14.17
CA VAL A 198 20.17 12.02 13.78
C VAL A 198 19.98 10.61 14.35
N GLY A 199 19.44 10.47 15.57
CA GLY A 199 19.12 9.17 16.16
C GLY A 199 17.97 8.45 15.45
N ILE A 200 16.91 9.17 15.09
CA ILE A 200 15.78 8.63 14.32
C ILE A 200 16.22 8.31 12.88
N LEU A 201 16.99 9.18 12.22
CA LEU A 201 17.50 8.93 10.87
C LEU A 201 18.40 7.70 10.80
N SER A 202 19.31 7.53 11.77
CA SER A 202 20.18 6.34 11.86
C SER A 202 19.36 5.05 11.99
N TYR A 203 18.28 5.06 12.78
CA TYR A 203 17.38 3.91 12.93
C TYR A 203 16.55 3.65 11.65
N THR A 204 16.13 4.71 10.95
CA THR A 204 15.37 4.58 9.68
C THR A 204 16.23 4.15 8.48
N MET A 205 17.50 4.55 8.42
CA MET A 205 18.41 4.12 7.35
C MET A 205 18.82 2.64 7.48
N HIS A 206 18.97 2.14 8.70
CA HIS A 206 19.13 0.70 8.94
C HIS A 206 17.87 -0.08 8.52
N TRP A 207 16.68 0.47 8.73
CA TRP A 207 15.41 -0.14 8.33
C TRP A 207 15.16 -0.12 6.81
N GLN A 208 15.57 0.95 6.11
CA GLN A 208 15.50 1.01 4.64
C GLN A 208 16.46 0.02 3.96
N SER A 209 17.62 -0.24 4.57
CA SER A 209 18.57 -1.25 4.07
C SER A 209 17.99 -2.67 4.18
N PHE A 210 17.34 -2.98 5.32
CA PHE A 210 16.69 -4.28 5.54
C PHE A 210 15.48 -4.53 4.62
N THR A 211 14.70 -3.49 4.30
CA THR A 211 13.56 -3.62 3.38
C THR A 211 13.96 -3.73 1.90
N SER A 212 15.11 -3.18 1.52
CA SER A 212 15.69 -3.35 0.18
C SER A 212 16.11 -4.80 -0.09
N GLU A 213 16.79 -5.43 0.86
CA GLU A 213 17.22 -6.83 0.78
C GLU A 213 16.03 -7.79 0.70
N TYR A 214 14.96 -7.53 1.45
CA TYR A 214 13.73 -8.32 1.36
C TYR A 214 13.03 -8.18 -0.01
N ARG A 215 13.01 -6.97 -0.59
CA ARG A 215 12.43 -6.71 -1.92
C ARG A 215 13.29 -7.25 -3.08
N ALA A 216 14.57 -7.50 -2.85
CA ALA A 216 15.46 -8.19 -3.78
C ALA A 216 15.24 -9.72 -3.73
N SER A 217 15.04 -10.29 -2.54
CA SER A 217 14.70 -11.71 -2.32
C SER A 217 13.39 -12.11 -3.01
N GLU A 218 12.34 -11.30 -2.89
CA GLU A 218 11.04 -11.56 -3.56
C GLU A 218 11.09 -11.48 -5.10
N ARG A 219 12.10 -10.82 -5.68
CA ARG A 219 12.30 -10.79 -7.14
C ARG A 219 12.96 -12.05 -7.67
N ASN A 220 13.91 -12.63 -6.93
CA ASN A 220 14.55 -13.90 -7.31
C ASN A 220 13.65 -15.13 -7.12
N SER A 221 12.70 -15.08 -6.17
CA SER A 221 11.71 -16.15 -5.98
C SER A 221 10.69 -16.28 -7.11
N LYS A 222 10.59 -15.30 -8.02
CA LYS A 222 9.66 -15.34 -9.18
C LYS A 222 10.27 -15.95 -10.44
N THR A 223 11.50 -16.46 -10.36
CA THR A 223 12.24 -17.06 -11.48
C THR A 223 12.30 -18.59 -11.42
N ILE A 224 11.57 -19.22 -10.49
CA ILE A 224 11.44 -20.68 -10.39
C ILE A 224 9.94 -21.01 -10.44
N CYS A 225 9.40 -20.98 -11.66
CA CYS A 225 8.22 -21.73 -12.12
C CYS A 225 8.41 -21.98 -13.62
#